data_AF-A0A1I6E4G6-F1
#
_entry.id   AF-A0A1I6E4G6-F1
#
_cell.length_a   1.000
_cell.length_b   1.000
_cell.length_c   1.000
_cell.angle_alpha   90.00
_cell.angle_beta   90.00
_cell.angle_gamma   90.00
#
_symmetry.space_group_name_H-M   'P 1'
#
loop_
_entity.id
_entity.type
_entity.pdbx_description
1 polymer ?
#
loop_
_entity_poly.entity_id
_entity_poly.type
_entity_poly.pdbx_seq_one_letter_code
_entity_poly.pdbx_strand_id
1 'polypeptide(L)'
;MIGRTAGLLVDLAIEVVTSGYRVNPRPGRDHRRAVDLLRGDLDAFDEALERAGAQPETVKVQAVGPWTLMSNIELMRGHRVLTDPGAVKEFAASLAEGLQQHAAEVAKRTKAKVVVQIDEPGLPAVLQGLLPTPSKLGTVPAVPGPDARNVLAVVIEALKDHEVIVHCCAPHPPLTLLREAGATAISFDLTLIKGAEALDEIGETWEAGTTLALGLVPSLDPGVPVALKDVGQRAFTLVDRLGFPRSILAEKALPTPTCGLAGATSTWVKRALALTRDLSSSFLEPPEGW
;
A
#
# COMPACT_ATOMS: atom_id res chain seq x y z
N MET A 1 0.13 -8.82 -7.52
CA MET A 1 -0.64 -8.21 -6.40
C MET A 1 -2.12 -8.59 -6.42
N ILE A 2 -2.86 -8.37 -7.52
CA ILE A 2 -4.31 -8.62 -7.60
C ILE A 2 -4.67 -10.09 -7.28
N GLY A 3 -4.15 -11.06 -8.04
CA GLY A 3 -4.43 -12.48 -7.79
C GLY A 3 -4.00 -12.98 -6.40
N ARG A 4 -2.93 -12.39 -5.82
CA ARG A 4 -2.49 -12.70 -4.45
C ARG A 4 -3.51 -12.22 -3.42
N THR A 5 -4.02 -11.00 -3.58
CA THR A 5 -5.07 -10.44 -2.71
C THR A 5 -6.40 -11.16 -2.90
N ALA A 6 -6.72 -11.58 -4.13
CA ALA A 6 -7.90 -12.39 -4.42
C ALA A 6 -7.89 -13.74 -3.69
N GLY A 7 -6.72 -14.28 -3.35
CA GLY A 7 -6.58 -15.49 -2.51
C GLY A 7 -6.86 -15.25 -1.02
N LEU A 8 -6.97 -14.00 -0.58
CA LEU A 8 -7.38 -13.63 0.79
C LEU A 8 -8.90 -13.50 0.92
N LEU A 9 -9.62 -13.29 -0.18
CA LEU A 9 -11.06 -13.06 -0.14
C LEU A 9 -11.82 -14.26 0.46
N VAL A 10 -12.72 -13.97 1.39
CA VAL A 10 -13.62 -14.95 1.99
C VAL A 10 -14.93 -15.02 1.19
N ASP A 11 -15.44 -16.23 0.94
CA ASP A 11 -16.67 -16.52 0.19
C ASP A 11 -16.74 -16.00 -1.26
N LEU A 12 -15.69 -15.35 -1.76
CA LEU A 12 -15.57 -14.89 -3.15
C LEU A 12 -14.46 -15.65 -3.88
N ALA A 13 -14.84 -16.35 -4.94
CA ALA A 13 -13.89 -17.01 -5.82
C ALA A 13 -13.56 -16.13 -7.03
N ILE A 14 -12.27 -16.05 -7.37
CA ILE A 14 -11.76 -15.28 -8.51
C ILE A 14 -10.98 -16.20 -9.45
N GLU A 15 -11.22 -16.07 -10.75
CA GLU A 15 -10.49 -16.79 -11.80
C GLU A 15 -9.73 -15.83 -12.73
N VAL A 16 -8.75 -16.37 -13.44
CA VAL A 16 -8.02 -15.63 -14.48
C VAL A 16 -8.70 -15.89 -15.82
N VAL A 17 -9.10 -14.81 -16.48
CA VAL A 17 -9.66 -14.80 -17.83
C VAL A 17 -8.76 -14.00 -18.76
N THR A 18 -9.01 -14.06 -20.07
CA THR A 18 -8.18 -13.34 -21.06
C THR A 18 -8.18 -11.82 -20.86
N SER A 19 -9.26 -11.27 -20.32
CA SER A 19 -9.38 -9.83 -20.02
C SER A 19 -8.80 -9.41 -18.66
N GLY A 20 -8.42 -10.35 -17.79
CA GLY A 20 -7.91 -10.07 -16.45
C GLY A 20 -8.43 -11.04 -15.40
N TYR A 21 -9.02 -10.51 -14.33
CA TYR A 21 -9.61 -11.29 -13.23
C TYR A 21 -11.12 -11.18 -13.26
N ARG A 22 -11.81 -12.28 -13.00
CA ARG A 22 -13.27 -12.31 -12.96
C ARG A 22 -13.77 -13.10 -11.75
N VAL A 23 -14.89 -12.69 -11.18
CA VAL A 23 -15.60 -13.49 -10.18
C VAL A 23 -16.00 -14.84 -10.80
N ASN A 24 -15.95 -15.93 -10.04
CA ASN A 24 -16.43 -17.26 -10.41
C ASN A 24 -17.41 -17.76 -9.31
N PRO A 25 -18.57 -18.41 -9.64
CA PRO A 25 -19.49 -18.86 -8.59
C PRO A 25 -18.91 -19.90 -7.63
N ARG A 26 -17.82 -20.58 -8.01
CA ARG A 26 -17.13 -21.56 -7.16
C ARG A 26 -15.62 -21.42 -7.28
N PRO A 27 -14.86 -21.79 -6.23
CA PRO A 27 -13.42 -21.88 -6.29
C PRO A 27 -12.93 -22.74 -7.47
N GLY A 28 -12.37 -22.08 -8.47
CA GLY A 28 -11.73 -22.71 -9.62
C GLY A 28 -10.29 -23.13 -9.34
N ARG A 29 -9.58 -23.57 -10.38
CA ARG A 29 -8.14 -23.92 -10.29
C ARG A 29 -7.30 -22.72 -9.85
N ASP A 30 -7.55 -21.55 -10.44
CA ASP A 30 -6.71 -20.37 -10.21
C ASP A 30 -6.89 -19.81 -8.80
N HIS A 31 -8.13 -19.77 -8.28
CA HIS A 31 -8.40 -19.39 -6.90
C HIS A 31 -7.71 -20.34 -5.91
N ARG A 32 -7.88 -21.67 -6.09
CA ARG A 32 -7.20 -22.66 -5.24
C ARG A 32 -5.68 -22.48 -5.25
N ARG A 33 -5.10 -22.26 -6.44
CA ARG A 33 -3.67 -21.99 -6.57
C ARG A 33 -3.24 -20.72 -5.82
N ALA A 34 -4.03 -19.65 -5.86
CA ALA A 34 -3.72 -18.43 -5.12
C ALA A 34 -3.71 -18.66 -3.59
N VAL A 35 -4.71 -19.41 -3.09
CA VAL A 35 -4.78 -19.81 -1.67
C VAL A 35 -3.60 -20.71 -1.28
N ASP A 36 -3.25 -21.69 -2.12
CA ASP A 36 -2.14 -22.61 -1.87
C ASP A 36 -0.79 -21.88 -1.84
N LEU A 37 -0.57 -20.93 -2.76
CA LEU A 37 0.64 -20.09 -2.76
C LEU A 37 0.73 -19.22 -1.52
N LEU A 38 -0.39 -18.65 -1.06
CA LEU A 38 -0.41 -17.84 0.16
C LEU A 38 -0.03 -18.66 1.40
N ARG A 39 -0.55 -19.89 1.51
CA ARG A 39 -0.17 -20.82 2.59
C ARG A 39 1.29 -21.20 2.51
N GLY A 40 1.78 -21.56 1.32
CA GLY A 40 3.19 -21.89 1.10
C GLY A 40 4.12 -20.73 1.45
N ASP A 41 3.73 -19.49 1.19
CA ASP A 41 4.51 -18.31 1.58
C ASP A 41 4.62 -18.15 3.10
N LEU A 42 3.57 -18.46 3.86
CA LEU A 42 3.61 -18.43 5.32
C LEU A 42 4.51 -19.54 5.88
N ASP A 43 4.41 -20.74 5.33
CA ASP A 43 5.25 -21.86 5.74
C ASP A 43 6.73 -21.59 5.43
N ALA A 44 7.02 -21.02 4.25
CA ALA A 44 8.38 -20.62 3.88
C ALA A 44 8.92 -19.48 4.75
N PHE A 45 8.05 -18.55 5.17
CA PHE A 45 8.44 -17.47 6.08
C PHE A 45 8.78 -18.01 7.47
N ASP A 46 7.98 -18.93 8.02
CA ASP A 46 8.25 -19.58 9.30
C ASP A 46 9.57 -20.38 9.26
N GLU A 47 9.80 -21.16 8.19
CA GLU A 47 11.04 -21.90 7.99
C GLU A 47 12.27 -20.96 7.88
N ALA A 48 12.09 -19.79 7.25
CA ALA A 48 13.16 -18.79 7.16
C ALA A 48 13.49 -18.18 8.53
N LEU A 49 12.48 -17.89 9.36
CA LEU A 49 12.68 -17.39 10.72
C LEU A 49 13.37 -18.43 11.61
N GLU A 50 12.93 -19.68 11.56
CA GLU A 50 13.54 -20.78 12.32
C GLU A 50 15.02 -20.97 11.94
N ARG A 51 15.31 -21.06 10.64
CA ARG A 51 16.68 -21.22 10.13
C ARG A 51 17.59 -20.05 10.50
N ALA A 52 17.04 -18.84 10.54
CA ALA A 52 17.78 -17.64 10.95
C ALA A 52 17.92 -17.52 12.48
N GLY A 53 17.20 -18.33 13.27
CA GLY A 53 17.09 -18.16 14.73
C GLY A 53 16.53 -16.79 15.10
N ALA A 54 15.69 -16.20 14.24
CA ALA A 54 15.23 -14.83 14.36
C ALA A 54 13.79 -14.77 14.88
N GLN A 55 13.54 -13.86 15.81
CA GLN A 55 12.20 -13.54 16.27
C GLN A 55 11.97 -12.03 16.09
N PRO A 56 11.35 -11.60 14.98
CA PRO A 56 11.15 -10.18 14.72
C PRO A 56 10.15 -9.59 15.72
N GLU A 57 10.40 -8.36 16.17
CA GLU A 57 9.44 -7.63 17.01
C GLU A 57 8.20 -7.21 16.21
N THR A 58 8.38 -6.91 14.91
CA THR A 58 7.34 -6.45 14.01
C THR A 58 7.44 -7.14 12.65
N VAL A 59 6.29 -7.54 12.09
CA VAL A 59 6.16 -8.11 10.75
C VAL A 59 5.17 -7.29 9.96
N LYS A 60 5.56 -6.85 8.76
CA LYS A 60 4.67 -6.18 7.82
C LYS A 60 4.07 -7.18 6.85
N VAL A 61 2.74 -7.21 6.75
CA VAL A 61 2.00 -7.89 5.67
C VAL A 61 1.42 -6.84 4.73
N GLN A 62 1.13 -7.22 3.47
CA GLN A 62 0.59 -6.28 2.50
C GLN A 62 -0.42 -6.93 1.56
N ALA A 63 -1.45 -6.19 1.20
CA ALA A 63 -2.44 -6.57 0.20
C ALA A 63 -2.93 -5.35 -0.57
N VAL A 64 -3.59 -5.61 -1.70
CA VAL A 64 -4.21 -4.54 -2.50
C VAL A 64 -5.48 -4.06 -1.79
N GLY A 65 -5.69 -2.75 -1.75
CA GLY A 65 -6.89 -2.16 -1.17
C GLY A 65 -8.14 -2.35 -2.00
N PRO A 66 -9.32 -2.09 -1.41
CA PRO A 66 -10.62 -2.34 -2.04
C PRO A 66 -10.75 -1.68 -3.41
N TRP A 67 -10.33 -0.43 -3.60
CA TRP A 67 -10.56 0.29 -4.85
C TRP A 67 -9.66 -0.19 -5.98
N THR A 68 -8.39 -0.45 -5.68
CA THR A 68 -7.47 -1.04 -6.64
C THR A 68 -7.86 -2.49 -6.95
N LEU A 69 -8.39 -3.25 -5.99
CA LEU A 69 -8.86 -4.61 -6.22
C LEU A 69 -10.11 -4.63 -7.13
N MET A 70 -11.16 -3.90 -6.75
CA MET A 70 -12.44 -3.86 -7.47
C MET A 70 -12.36 -3.17 -8.83
N SER A 71 -11.38 -2.29 -9.03
CA SER A 71 -11.09 -1.76 -10.36
C SER A 71 -10.45 -2.81 -11.27
N ASN A 72 -9.76 -3.82 -10.75
CA ASN A 72 -9.07 -4.83 -11.55
C ASN A 72 -9.82 -6.18 -11.67
N ILE A 73 -11.00 -6.30 -11.05
CA ILE A 73 -11.82 -7.51 -11.10
C ILE A 73 -13.15 -7.21 -11.82
N GLU A 74 -13.52 -8.10 -12.73
CA GLU A 74 -14.79 -8.11 -13.43
C GLU A 74 -15.83 -8.99 -12.72
N LEU A 75 -17.08 -8.55 -12.74
CA LEU A 75 -18.26 -9.40 -12.50
C LEU A 75 -18.39 -10.44 -13.62
N MET A 76 -19.24 -11.47 -13.41
CA MET A 76 -19.55 -12.49 -14.44
C MET A 76 -19.93 -11.90 -15.80
N ARG A 77 -20.63 -10.76 -15.76
CA ARG A 77 -21.13 -10.06 -16.95
C ARG A 77 -20.06 -9.19 -17.65
N GLY A 78 -18.83 -9.17 -17.14
CA GLY A 78 -17.68 -8.47 -17.73
C GLY A 78 -17.52 -7.00 -17.31
N HIS A 79 -18.47 -6.42 -16.57
CA HIS A 79 -18.31 -5.08 -15.97
C HIS A 79 -17.39 -5.15 -14.74
N ARG A 80 -16.65 -4.09 -14.44
CA ARG A 80 -15.81 -4.02 -13.23
C ARG A 80 -16.71 -4.11 -11.98
N VAL A 81 -16.24 -4.76 -10.93
CA VAL A 81 -16.94 -4.83 -9.62
C VAL A 81 -17.32 -3.43 -9.12
N LEU A 82 -16.46 -2.44 -9.38
CA LEU A 82 -16.67 -1.03 -9.05
C LEU A 82 -18.04 -0.45 -9.48
N THR A 83 -18.66 -0.98 -10.54
CA THR A 83 -19.91 -0.44 -11.09
C THR A 83 -21.18 -0.95 -10.40
N ASP A 84 -21.06 -1.89 -9.47
CA ASP A 84 -22.17 -2.48 -8.73
C ASP A 84 -22.02 -2.16 -7.22
N PRO A 85 -22.85 -1.27 -6.65
CA PRO A 85 -22.75 -0.90 -5.24
C PRO A 85 -22.94 -2.07 -4.27
N GLY A 86 -23.70 -3.10 -4.65
CA GLY A 86 -23.87 -4.30 -3.85
C GLY A 86 -22.59 -5.13 -3.82
N ALA A 87 -22.00 -5.35 -4.99
CA ALA A 87 -20.72 -6.05 -5.11
C ALA A 87 -19.59 -5.28 -4.41
N VAL A 88 -19.59 -3.94 -4.45
CA VAL A 88 -18.60 -3.12 -3.74
C VAL A 88 -18.62 -3.39 -2.23
N LYS A 89 -19.81 -3.46 -1.63
CA LYS A 89 -19.95 -3.75 -0.20
C LYS A 89 -19.51 -5.17 0.14
N GLU A 90 -19.90 -6.14 -0.69
CA GLU A 90 -19.53 -7.54 -0.52
C GLU A 90 -18.01 -7.75 -0.61
N PHE A 91 -17.36 -7.16 -1.61
CA PHE A 91 -15.90 -7.22 -1.77
C PHE A 91 -15.16 -6.54 -0.63
N ALA A 92 -15.64 -5.38 -0.15
CA ALA A 92 -15.02 -4.70 0.98
C ALA A 92 -15.10 -5.55 2.26
N ALA A 93 -16.26 -6.14 2.55
CA ALA A 93 -16.45 -7.02 3.71
C ALA A 93 -15.59 -8.29 3.62
N SER A 94 -15.59 -8.95 2.45
CA SER A 94 -14.78 -10.15 2.18
C SER A 94 -13.28 -9.90 2.30
N LEU A 95 -12.80 -8.76 1.78
CA LEU A 95 -11.39 -8.34 1.91
C LEU A 95 -11.03 -8.03 3.35
N ALA A 96 -11.90 -7.31 4.07
CA ALA A 96 -11.70 -6.97 5.47
C ALA A 96 -11.54 -8.23 6.34
N GLU A 97 -12.43 -9.20 6.17
CA GLU A 97 -12.36 -10.48 6.88
C GLU A 97 -11.08 -11.26 6.51
N GLY A 98 -10.76 -11.36 5.22
CA GLY A 98 -9.56 -12.04 4.75
C GLY A 98 -8.26 -11.45 5.29
N LEU A 99 -8.18 -10.11 5.33
CA LEU A 99 -7.06 -9.39 5.91
C LEU A 99 -6.93 -9.63 7.42
N GLN A 100 -8.04 -9.59 8.15
CA GLN A 100 -8.05 -9.86 9.58
C GLN A 100 -7.57 -11.29 9.89
N GLN A 101 -8.08 -12.29 9.17
CA GLN A 101 -7.65 -13.68 9.31
C GLN A 101 -6.16 -13.86 9.00
N HIS A 102 -5.68 -13.22 7.93
CA HIS A 102 -4.28 -13.30 7.55
C HIS A 102 -3.34 -12.63 8.54
N ALA A 103 -3.68 -11.44 9.02
CA ALA A 103 -2.90 -10.73 10.03
C ALA A 103 -2.84 -11.51 11.35
N ALA A 104 -3.97 -12.10 11.78
CA ALA A 104 -4.03 -12.94 12.97
C ALA A 104 -3.16 -14.21 12.85
N GLU A 105 -3.17 -14.87 11.69
CA GLU A 105 -2.34 -16.06 11.45
C GLU A 105 -0.84 -15.72 11.47
N VAL A 106 -0.44 -14.61 10.85
CA VAL A 106 0.96 -14.14 10.88
C VAL A 106 1.38 -13.76 12.30
N ALA A 107 0.54 -13.05 13.04
CA ALA A 107 0.80 -12.68 14.43
C ALA A 107 0.99 -13.93 15.31
N LYS A 108 0.13 -14.93 15.13
CA LYS A 108 0.20 -16.20 15.85
C LYS A 108 1.49 -16.98 15.57
N ARG A 109 1.88 -17.09 14.30
CA ARG A 109 3.09 -17.83 13.89
C ARG A 109 4.38 -17.15 14.36
N THR A 110 4.47 -15.84 14.13
CA THR A 110 5.70 -15.07 14.40
C THR A 110 5.82 -14.55 15.83
N LYS A 111 4.69 -14.46 16.55
CA LYS A 111 4.57 -13.77 17.85
C LYS A 111 4.99 -12.29 17.80
N ALA A 112 5.01 -11.71 16.60
CA ALA A 112 5.39 -10.33 16.35
C ALA A 112 4.15 -9.43 16.30
N LYS A 113 4.34 -8.13 16.50
CA LYS A 113 3.34 -7.12 16.12
C LYS A 113 3.16 -7.15 14.61
N VAL A 114 1.92 -7.25 14.13
CA VAL A 114 1.62 -7.19 12.69
C VAL A 114 1.21 -5.78 12.30
N VAL A 115 1.87 -5.26 11.26
CA VAL A 115 1.51 -4.02 10.57
C VAL A 115 0.94 -4.40 9.21
N VAL A 116 -0.22 -3.87 8.85
CA VAL A 116 -0.89 -4.19 7.58
C VAL A 116 -0.74 -3.02 6.62
N GLN A 117 -0.15 -3.28 5.45
CA GLN A 117 -0.10 -2.30 4.37
C GLN A 117 -1.21 -2.57 3.34
N ILE A 118 -2.01 -1.56 3.05
CA ILE A 118 -3.05 -1.57 2.03
C ILE A 118 -2.56 -0.76 0.82
N ASP A 119 -2.37 -1.41 -0.32
CA ASP A 119 -1.88 -0.77 -1.54
C ASP A 119 -3.03 -0.26 -2.40
N GLU A 120 -3.14 1.07 -2.54
CA GLU A 120 -4.18 1.76 -3.31
C GLU A 120 -3.65 2.62 -4.49
N PRO A 121 -2.76 2.12 -5.37
CA PRO A 121 -2.27 2.89 -6.51
C PRO A 121 -3.34 3.23 -7.56
N GLY A 122 -4.45 2.49 -7.58
CA GLY A 122 -5.57 2.72 -8.51
C GLY A 122 -6.61 3.72 -8.01
N LEU A 123 -6.58 4.10 -6.73
CA LEU A 123 -7.58 4.96 -6.12
C LEU A 123 -7.71 6.34 -6.79
N PRO A 124 -6.62 7.05 -7.16
CA PRO A 124 -6.76 8.33 -7.87
C PRO A 124 -7.53 8.22 -9.19
N ALA A 125 -7.32 7.14 -9.95
CA ALA A 125 -8.03 6.90 -11.21
C ALA A 125 -9.52 6.59 -10.98
N VAL A 126 -9.85 5.94 -9.86
CA VAL A 126 -11.24 5.69 -9.42
C VAL A 126 -11.94 7.01 -9.08
N LEU A 127 -11.28 7.88 -8.30
CA LEU A 127 -11.81 9.19 -7.90
C LEU A 127 -12.02 10.13 -9.09
N GLN A 128 -11.18 10.02 -10.12
CA GLN A 128 -11.23 10.88 -11.31
C GLN A 128 -12.08 10.28 -12.46
N GLY A 129 -12.58 9.04 -12.31
CA GLY A 129 -13.35 8.39 -13.37
C GLY A 129 -12.54 8.08 -14.64
N LEU A 130 -11.27 7.71 -14.46
CA LEU A 130 -10.31 7.49 -15.55
C LEU A 130 -10.21 6.01 -15.99
N LEU A 131 -10.93 5.11 -15.31
CA LEU A 131 -10.85 3.69 -15.62
C LEU A 131 -11.59 3.37 -16.93
N PRO A 132 -10.97 2.71 -17.91
CA PRO A 132 -11.65 2.36 -19.14
C PRO A 132 -12.74 1.30 -18.89
N THR A 133 -13.86 1.45 -19.60
CA THR A 133 -14.90 0.43 -19.72
C THR A 133 -14.39 -0.79 -20.49
N PRO A 134 -15.05 -1.97 -20.39
CA PRO A 134 -14.64 -3.16 -21.12
C PRO A 134 -14.58 -2.97 -22.65
N SER A 135 -15.47 -2.16 -23.21
CA SER A 135 -15.46 -1.81 -24.65
C SER A 135 -14.32 -0.89 -25.05
N LYS A 136 -13.64 -0.26 -24.07
CA LYS A 136 -12.63 0.80 -24.25
C LYS A 136 -13.15 2.06 -24.98
N LEU A 137 -14.47 2.20 -25.13
CA LEU A 137 -15.10 3.35 -25.80
C LEU A 137 -15.46 4.49 -24.84
N GLY A 138 -15.30 4.29 -23.54
CA GLY A 138 -15.56 5.29 -22.51
C GLY A 138 -14.95 4.89 -21.18
N THR A 139 -15.18 5.70 -20.15
CA THR A 139 -14.68 5.45 -18.79
C THR A 139 -15.80 5.12 -17.81
N VAL A 140 -15.43 4.44 -16.73
CA VAL A 140 -16.29 4.22 -15.57
C VAL A 140 -16.44 5.56 -14.84
N PRO A 141 -17.66 5.94 -14.41
CA PRO A 141 -17.87 7.18 -13.67
C PRO A 141 -16.98 7.30 -12.44
N ALA A 142 -16.62 8.55 -12.11
CA ALA A 142 -15.91 8.87 -10.88
C ALA A 142 -16.70 8.41 -9.65
N VAL A 143 -16.00 7.80 -8.68
CA VAL A 143 -16.58 7.50 -7.38
C VAL A 143 -16.50 8.76 -6.51
N PRO A 144 -17.60 9.20 -5.88
CA PRO A 144 -17.56 10.34 -4.97
C PRO A 144 -16.58 10.11 -3.81
N GLY A 145 -15.78 11.13 -3.48
CA GLY A 145 -14.78 11.06 -2.41
C GLY A 145 -15.30 10.50 -1.07
N PRO A 146 -16.48 10.93 -0.57
CA PRO A 146 -17.05 10.38 0.65
C PRO A 146 -17.34 8.88 0.58
N ASP A 147 -17.83 8.39 -0.57
CA ASP A 147 -18.09 6.96 -0.76
C ASP A 147 -16.78 6.17 -0.85
N ALA A 148 -15.80 6.73 -1.55
CA ALA A 148 -14.44 6.19 -1.62
C ALA A 148 -13.82 6.01 -0.23
N ARG A 149 -13.90 7.05 0.59
CA ARG A 149 -13.44 7.04 1.98
C ARG A 149 -14.17 5.98 2.81
N ASN A 150 -15.50 5.93 2.74
CA ASN A 150 -16.31 5.06 3.59
C ASN A 150 -16.00 3.57 3.36
N VAL A 151 -15.80 3.15 2.10
CA VAL A 151 -15.44 1.76 1.80
C VAL A 151 -14.04 1.42 2.31
N LEU A 152 -13.08 2.33 2.14
CA LEU A 152 -11.73 2.12 2.67
C LEU A 152 -11.74 2.05 4.20
N ALA A 153 -12.52 2.92 4.86
CA ALA A 153 -12.67 2.95 6.31
C ALA A 153 -13.24 1.63 6.87
N VAL A 154 -14.18 0.99 6.17
CA VAL A 154 -14.69 -0.34 6.56
C VAL A 154 -13.58 -1.39 6.62
N VAL A 155 -12.67 -1.39 5.64
CA VAL A 155 -11.54 -2.33 5.59
C VAL A 155 -10.51 -2.02 6.68
N ILE A 156 -10.23 -0.74 6.92
CA ILE A 156 -9.29 -0.29 7.96
C ILE A 156 -9.84 -0.59 9.36
N GLU A 157 -11.12 -0.34 9.61
CA GLU A 157 -11.76 -0.57 10.91
C GLU A 157 -11.76 -2.06 11.31
N ALA A 158 -11.88 -2.98 10.35
CA ALA A 158 -11.74 -4.41 10.62
C ALA A 158 -10.34 -4.80 11.14
N LEU A 159 -9.35 -3.94 10.90
CA LEU A 159 -7.95 -4.09 11.30
C LEU A 159 -7.58 -3.18 12.49
N LYS A 160 -8.54 -2.66 13.26
CA LYS A 160 -8.32 -1.73 14.39
C LYS A 160 -7.31 -2.19 15.45
N ASP A 161 -7.05 -3.50 15.55
CA ASP A 161 -6.05 -4.07 16.46
C ASP A 161 -4.62 -4.02 15.88
N HIS A 162 -4.46 -3.49 14.66
CA HIS A 162 -3.21 -3.37 13.91
C HIS A 162 -2.96 -1.93 13.46
N GLU A 163 -1.69 -1.59 13.27
CA GLU A 163 -1.33 -0.39 12.52
C GLU A 163 -1.58 -0.63 11.03
N VAL A 164 -2.26 0.32 10.38
CA VAL A 164 -2.61 0.24 8.97
C VAL A 164 -1.91 1.34 8.19
N ILE A 165 -1.01 0.92 7.30
CA ILE A 165 -0.32 1.81 6.37
C ILE A 165 -1.10 1.78 5.05
N VAL A 166 -1.53 2.92 4.52
CA VAL A 166 -2.07 2.97 3.16
C VAL A 166 -1.01 3.50 2.20
N HIS A 167 -0.66 2.72 1.19
CA HIS A 167 0.34 3.07 0.19
C HIS A 167 -0.32 3.51 -1.13
N CYS A 168 0.11 4.63 -1.68
CA CYS A 168 -0.28 5.08 -3.02
C CYS A 168 0.92 5.72 -3.73
N CYS A 169 1.44 5.03 -4.75
CA CYS A 169 2.56 5.52 -5.58
C CYS A 169 2.14 6.37 -6.79
N ALA A 170 0.86 6.72 -6.90
CA ALA A 170 0.39 7.60 -7.96
C ALA A 170 0.90 9.04 -7.76
N PRO A 171 1.04 9.86 -8.82
CA PRO A 171 1.59 11.22 -8.71
C PRO A 171 0.83 12.19 -7.80
N HIS A 172 -0.46 11.94 -7.56
CA HIS A 172 -1.31 12.77 -6.71
C HIS A 172 -2.11 11.85 -5.76
N PRO A 173 -1.47 11.36 -4.69
CA PRO A 173 -2.13 10.49 -3.71
C PRO A 173 -3.13 11.32 -2.89
N PRO A 174 -4.36 10.85 -2.65
CA PRO A 174 -5.40 11.60 -1.94
C PRO A 174 -5.18 11.53 -0.42
N LEU A 175 -4.17 12.23 0.11
CA LEU A 175 -3.67 12.06 1.48
C LEU A 175 -4.77 12.33 2.51
N THR A 176 -5.55 13.39 2.31
CA THR A 176 -6.68 13.73 3.18
C THR A 176 -7.70 12.60 3.27
N LEU A 177 -8.06 11.98 2.13
CA LEU A 177 -9.00 10.86 2.11
C LEU A 177 -8.42 9.65 2.85
N LEU A 178 -7.16 9.31 2.61
CA LEU A 178 -6.49 8.16 3.23
C LEU A 178 -6.41 8.33 4.76
N ARG A 179 -6.06 9.53 5.21
CA ARG A 179 -6.05 9.91 6.64
C ARG A 179 -7.44 9.77 7.25
N GLU A 180 -8.44 10.38 6.63
CA GLU A 180 -9.82 10.36 7.15
C GLU A 180 -10.48 8.98 7.08
N ALA A 181 -9.97 8.07 6.24
CA ALA A 181 -10.36 6.67 6.25
C ALA A 181 -9.80 5.89 7.46
N GLY A 182 -8.88 6.48 8.23
CA GLY A 182 -8.32 5.88 9.45
C GLY A 182 -6.91 5.30 9.30
N ALA A 183 -6.19 5.61 8.21
CA ALA A 183 -4.81 5.15 8.04
C ALA A 183 -3.92 5.67 9.18
N THR A 184 -3.18 4.79 9.86
CA THR A 184 -2.23 5.19 10.91
C THR A 184 -0.95 5.77 10.32
N ALA A 185 -0.60 5.33 9.11
CA ALA A 185 0.45 5.94 8.31
C ALA A 185 0.09 5.93 6.82
N ILE A 186 0.66 6.86 6.06
CA ILE A 186 0.46 6.93 4.61
C ILE A 186 1.81 6.87 3.92
N SER A 187 1.96 5.94 2.97
CA SER A 187 3.16 5.78 2.15
C SER A 187 2.93 6.30 0.74
N PHE A 188 3.81 7.15 0.25
CA PHE A 188 3.72 7.69 -1.10
C PHE A 188 5.10 8.03 -1.67
N ASP A 189 5.17 8.13 -2.98
CA ASP A 189 6.40 8.54 -3.67
C ASP A 189 6.57 10.07 -3.57
N LEU A 190 7.38 10.53 -2.62
CA LEU A 190 7.65 11.96 -2.43
C LEU A 190 8.30 12.59 -3.67
N THR A 191 8.97 11.79 -4.50
CA THR A 191 9.67 12.27 -5.70
C THR A 191 8.72 12.69 -6.82
N LEU A 192 7.46 12.26 -6.75
CA LEU A 192 6.41 12.64 -7.70
C LEU A 192 5.61 13.87 -7.24
N ILE A 193 5.72 14.27 -5.97
CA ILE A 193 4.94 15.36 -5.40
C ILE A 193 5.38 16.71 -5.94
N LYS A 194 4.41 17.46 -6.46
CA LYS A 194 4.59 18.79 -7.06
C LYS A 194 3.36 19.65 -6.79
N GLY A 195 3.56 20.96 -6.76
CA GLY A 195 2.48 21.94 -6.57
C GLY A 195 2.25 22.31 -5.11
N ALA A 196 1.54 23.43 -4.89
CA ALA A 196 1.24 23.93 -3.54
C ALA A 196 0.19 23.05 -2.83
N GLU A 197 -0.88 22.67 -3.52
CA GLU A 197 -1.97 21.84 -2.97
C GLU A 197 -1.46 20.53 -2.35
N ALA A 198 -0.57 19.81 -3.03
CA ALA A 198 -0.01 18.58 -2.48
C ALA A 198 0.93 18.81 -1.28
N LEU A 199 1.56 19.99 -1.18
CA LEU A 199 2.36 20.37 -0.02
C LEU A 199 1.44 20.72 1.18
N ASP A 200 0.34 21.42 0.91
CA ASP A 200 -0.66 21.74 1.93
C ASP A 200 -1.27 20.47 2.51
N GLU A 201 -1.67 19.49 1.67
CA GLU A 201 -2.17 18.19 2.12
C GLU A 201 -1.16 17.42 2.99
N ILE A 202 0.14 17.46 2.63
CA ILE A 202 1.20 16.85 3.45
C ILE A 202 1.26 17.54 4.82
N GLY A 203 1.23 18.87 4.86
CA GLY A 203 1.25 19.64 6.09
C GLY A 203 0.06 19.33 6.99
N GLU A 204 -1.16 19.39 6.45
CA GLU A 204 -2.39 19.05 7.17
C GLU A 204 -2.40 17.61 7.69
N THR A 205 -1.78 16.68 6.95
CA THR A 205 -1.68 15.28 7.36
C THR A 205 -0.74 15.11 8.56
N TRP A 206 0.38 15.83 8.56
CA TRP A 206 1.31 15.85 9.68
C TRP A 206 0.75 16.58 10.91
N GLU A 207 0.04 17.70 10.74
CA GLU A 207 -0.65 18.41 11.83
C GLU A 207 -1.70 17.52 12.52
N ALA A 208 -2.39 16.70 11.74
CA ALA A 208 -3.32 15.70 12.26
C ALA A 208 -2.63 14.49 12.93
N GLY A 209 -1.29 14.48 12.99
CA GLY A 209 -0.50 13.48 13.71
C GLY A 209 -0.29 12.15 12.99
N THR A 210 -0.66 12.07 11.70
CA THR A 210 -0.49 10.86 10.88
C THR A 210 0.97 10.71 10.46
N THR A 211 1.51 9.49 10.56
CA THR A 211 2.89 9.21 10.15
C THR A 211 2.99 9.14 8.62
N LEU A 212 4.00 9.79 8.03
CA LEU A 212 4.23 9.75 6.59
C LEU A 212 5.43 8.88 6.23
N ALA A 213 5.21 7.81 5.49
CA ALA A 213 6.26 7.00 4.89
C ALA A 213 6.68 7.62 3.55
N LEU A 214 7.79 8.36 3.58
CA LEU A 214 8.30 9.15 2.46
C LEU A 214 9.10 8.26 1.51
N GLY A 215 8.57 8.04 0.30
CA GLY A 215 9.27 7.37 -0.79
C GLY A 215 10.39 8.24 -1.33
N LEU A 216 11.63 7.92 -0.99
CA LEU A 216 12.82 8.73 -1.27
C LEU A 216 13.86 7.98 -2.11
N VAL A 217 14.05 6.69 -1.82
CA VAL A 217 15.06 5.86 -2.45
C VAL A 217 14.47 5.19 -3.70
N PRO A 218 15.11 5.26 -4.88
CA PRO A 218 14.57 4.62 -6.08
C PRO A 218 14.38 3.11 -5.89
N SER A 219 13.20 2.58 -6.27
CA SER A 219 12.95 1.14 -6.17
C SER A 219 13.74 0.30 -7.17
N LEU A 220 14.11 0.87 -8.31
CA LEU A 220 14.94 0.26 -9.33
C LEU A 220 16.28 1.00 -9.43
N ASP A 221 17.32 0.29 -9.86
CA ASP A 221 18.63 0.88 -10.07
C ASP A 221 18.54 1.97 -11.15
N PRO A 222 18.80 3.24 -10.82
CA PRO A 222 18.70 4.33 -11.77
C PRO A 222 19.87 4.36 -12.76
N GLY A 223 20.84 3.43 -12.67
CA GLY A 223 22.02 3.37 -13.53
C GLY A 223 23.07 4.44 -13.21
N VAL A 224 22.84 5.22 -12.14
CA VAL A 224 23.74 6.27 -11.66
C VAL A 224 23.94 6.13 -10.15
N PRO A 225 25.11 6.54 -9.60
CA PRO A 225 25.33 6.51 -8.17
C PRO A 225 24.28 7.34 -7.42
N VAL A 226 23.66 6.75 -6.39
CA VAL A 226 22.73 7.44 -5.49
C VAL A 226 23.45 7.75 -4.18
N ALA A 227 23.66 9.04 -3.92
CA ALA A 227 24.23 9.52 -2.67
C ALA A 227 23.13 9.70 -1.61
N LEU A 228 23.46 9.40 -0.35
CA LEU A 228 22.53 9.50 0.77
C LEU A 228 21.99 10.93 0.96
N LYS A 229 22.87 11.93 0.79
CA LYS A 229 22.51 13.35 0.89
C LYS A 229 21.43 13.74 -0.10
N ASP A 230 21.53 13.30 -1.36
CA ASP A 230 20.61 13.71 -2.42
C ASP A 230 19.18 13.22 -2.17
N VAL A 231 19.04 11.99 -1.67
CA VAL A 231 17.73 11.43 -1.31
C VAL A 231 17.20 12.03 -0.01
N GLY A 232 18.07 12.30 0.97
CA GLY A 232 17.70 12.92 2.25
C GLY A 232 17.26 14.38 2.11
N GLN A 233 17.96 15.18 1.29
CA GLN A 233 17.71 16.61 1.11
C GLN A 233 16.25 16.90 0.75
N ARG A 234 15.59 16.01 0.00
CA ARG A 234 14.17 16.17 -0.37
C ARG A 234 13.25 16.23 0.84
N ALA A 235 13.49 15.39 1.85
CA ALA A 235 12.69 15.39 3.08
C ALA A 235 12.98 16.63 3.94
N PHE A 236 14.25 17.02 4.10
CA PHE A 236 14.60 18.23 4.86
C PHE A 236 14.07 19.50 4.19
N THR A 237 14.22 19.63 2.88
CA THR A 237 13.67 20.77 2.14
C THR A 237 12.14 20.81 2.19
N LEU A 238 11.46 19.66 2.17
CA LEU A 238 10.01 19.60 2.36
C LEU A 238 9.62 20.20 3.73
N VAL A 239 10.26 19.72 4.78
CA VAL A 239 9.98 20.16 6.16
C VAL A 239 10.28 21.63 6.36
N ASP A 240 11.43 22.10 5.88
CA ASP A 240 11.83 23.51 5.97
C ASP A 240 10.85 24.42 5.19
N ARG A 241 10.36 23.97 4.02
CA ARG A 241 9.39 24.72 3.21
C ARG A 241 8.01 24.79 3.85
N LEU A 242 7.59 23.74 4.54
CA LEU A 242 6.33 23.68 5.27
C LEU A 242 6.41 24.38 6.65
N GLY A 243 7.61 24.74 7.09
CA GLY A 243 7.82 25.45 8.36
C GLY A 243 7.71 24.57 9.60
N PHE A 244 7.79 23.24 9.46
CA PHE A 244 7.82 22.32 10.61
C PHE A 244 9.21 22.26 11.25
N PRO A 245 9.30 21.97 12.56
CA PRO A 245 10.58 21.61 13.18
C PRO A 245 11.11 20.32 12.56
N ARG A 246 12.42 20.25 12.30
CA ARG A 246 13.06 19.05 11.71
C ARG A 246 12.88 17.77 12.52
N SER A 247 12.58 17.88 13.82
CA SER A 247 12.25 16.71 14.66
C SER A 247 11.02 15.95 14.18
N ILE A 248 10.16 16.56 13.37
CA ILE A 248 9.02 15.87 12.77
C ILE A 248 9.44 14.67 11.91
N LEU A 249 10.64 14.71 11.31
CA LEU A 249 11.16 13.57 10.54
C LEU A 249 11.49 12.38 11.44
N ALA A 250 11.99 12.63 12.65
CA ALA A 250 12.26 11.61 13.65
C ALA A 250 10.97 11.04 14.26
N GLU A 251 9.96 11.90 14.46
CA GLU A 251 8.75 11.56 15.21
C GLU A 251 7.62 10.99 14.34
N LYS A 252 7.50 11.48 13.10
CA LYS A 252 6.33 11.30 12.23
C LYS A 252 6.67 11.04 10.76
N ALA A 253 7.91 10.68 10.45
CA ALA A 253 8.28 10.25 9.10
C ALA A 253 9.06 8.92 9.10
N LEU A 254 8.89 8.15 8.03
CA LEU A 254 9.66 6.95 7.76
C LEU A 254 10.26 7.04 6.35
N PRO A 255 11.58 6.99 6.17
CA PRO A 255 12.15 6.90 4.84
C PRO A 255 11.82 5.52 4.25
N THR A 256 11.45 5.49 2.98
CA THR A 256 11.14 4.26 2.26
C THR A 256 11.68 4.30 0.83
N PRO A 257 11.80 3.16 0.16
CA PRO A 257 11.85 3.13 -1.29
C PRO A 257 10.58 3.77 -1.90
N THR A 258 10.68 4.28 -3.13
CA THR A 258 9.57 4.98 -3.81
C THR A 258 8.35 4.08 -4.06
N CYS A 259 8.56 2.77 -4.15
CA CYS A 259 7.57 1.71 -4.30
C CYS A 259 8.19 0.34 -3.90
N GLY A 260 7.50 -0.78 -4.13
CA GLY A 260 8.06 -2.12 -3.96
C GLY A 260 9.32 -2.36 -4.81
N LEU A 261 10.24 -3.20 -4.30
CA LEU A 261 11.51 -3.55 -4.96
C LEU A 261 11.37 -4.68 -6.00
N ALA A 262 10.15 -4.95 -6.49
CA ALA A 262 9.93 -5.95 -7.52
C ALA A 262 10.63 -5.55 -8.81
N GLY A 263 11.42 -6.45 -9.40
CA GLY A 263 12.22 -6.19 -10.61
C GLY A 263 13.60 -5.58 -10.35
N ALA A 264 13.92 -5.20 -9.11
CA ALA A 264 15.27 -4.79 -8.74
C ALA A 264 16.25 -5.97 -8.75
N THR A 265 17.53 -5.69 -9.05
CA THR A 265 18.61 -6.68 -8.87
C THR A 265 18.88 -6.91 -7.39
N SER A 266 19.41 -8.08 -7.03
CA SER A 266 19.78 -8.38 -5.64
C SER A 266 20.79 -7.38 -5.07
N THR A 267 21.69 -6.86 -5.91
CA THR A 267 22.66 -5.82 -5.53
C THR A 267 21.95 -4.51 -5.22
N TRP A 268 21.02 -4.09 -6.07
CA TRP A 268 20.24 -2.88 -5.84
C TRP A 268 19.35 -3.00 -4.60
N VAL A 269 18.69 -4.14 -4.37
CA VAL A 269 17.88 -4.38 -3.17
C VAL A 269 18.69 -4.12 -1.89
N LYS A 270 19.91 -4.69 -1.80
CA LYS A 270 20.80 -4.45 -0.64
C LYS A 270 21.18 -2.99 -0.50
N ARG A 271 21.50 -2.32 -1.63
CA ARG A 271 21.87 -0.90 -1.62
C ARG A 271 20.70 0.00 -1.21
N ALA A 272 19.51 -0.21 -1.76
CA ALA A 272 18.32 0.56 -1.45
C ALA A 272 17.90 0.42 0.02
N LEU A 273 17.95 -0.80 0.57
CA LEU A 273 17.67 -1.04 1.99
C LEU A 273 18.73 -0.40 2.90
N ALA A 274 20.01 -0.46 2.52
CA ALA A 274 21.08 0.23 3.26
C ALA A 274 20.88 1.75 3.25
N LEU A 275 20.58 2.35 2.09
CA LEU A 275 20.24 3.77 1.97
C LEU A 275 19.04 4.16 2.82
N THR A 276 18.00 3.33 2.82
CA THR A 276 16.78 3.58 3.61
C THR A 276 17.08 3.55 5.11
N ARG A 277 17.87 2.58 5.58
CA ARG A 277 18.33 2.51 6.97
C ARG A 277 19.17 3.74 7.34
N ASP A 278 20.16 4.09 6.50
CA ASP A 278 21.06 5.19 6.77
C ASP A 278 20.30 6.54 6.78
N LEU A 279 19.26 6.69 5.94
CA LEU A 279 18.34 7.84 5.99
C LEU A 279 17.55 7.90 7.29
N SER A 280 17.13 6.75 7.81
CA SER A 280 16.43 6.69 9.10
C SER A 280 17.32 7.23 10.22
N SER A 281 18.62 6.92 10.19
CA SER A 281 19.60 7.49 11.12
C SER A 281 19.73 9.01 10.93
N SER A 282 19.77 9.50 9.69
CA SER A 282 19.81 10.94 9.41
C SER A 282 18.54 11.69 9.85
N PHE A 283 17.38 11.04 9.88
CA PHE A 283 16.15 11.67 10.41
C PHE A 283 16.21 11.87 11.93
N LEU A 284 16.81 10.91 12.64
CA LEU A 284 17.03 10.99 14.10
C LEU A 284 18.12 12.00 14.45
N GLU A 285 19.23 11.97 13.71
CA GLU A 285 20.40 12.82 13.90
C GLU A 285 20.76 13.52 12.58
N PRO A 286 20.12 14.67 12.27
CA PRO A 286 20.37 15.40 11.03
C PRO A 286 21.84 15.78 10.87
N PRO A 287 22.53 15.36 9.79
CA PRO A 287 23.91 15.74 9.56
C PRO A 287 24.05 17.24 9.32
N GLU A 288 25.18 17.82 9.70
CA GLU A 288 25.47 19.23 9.43
C GLU A 288 25.44 19.53 7.92
N GLY A 289 24.75 20.60 7.52
CA GLY A 289 24.68 21.07 6.14
C GLY A 289 23.73 20.29 5.22
N TRP A 290 22.75 19.58 5.80
CA TRP A 290 21.57 19.03 5.12
C TRP A 290 20.36 19.94 5.34
#